data_AF-A0A421BQP0-F1
#
_entry.id   AF-A0A421BQP0-F1
#
_cell.length_a   1.000
_cell.length_b   1.000
_cell.length_c   1.000
_cell.angle_alpha   90.00
_cell.angle_beta   90.00
_cell.angle_gamma   90.00
#
_symmetry.space_group_name_H-M   'P 1'
#
loop_
_entity.id
_entity.type
_entity.pdbx_description
1 polymer ?
#
loop_
_entity_poly.entity_id
_entity_poly.type
_entity_poly.pdbx_seq_one_letter_code
_entity_poly.pdbx_strand_id
1 'polypeptide(L)'
;MKRKALLAVTGCTPKAFEMYSARGFLPFIIEERNWSDYTIGNAFQLQALLDAADGTDLAGASTLAKQAIDKLYPLSPFAYTGDEELFIALVRYDWDDAPEDWTCTYVLAGRWQDIKDQLEKLPEMIDPTIRVRSVLTLSATKIAHKVLREARDFGLPEGEVHSVPEDLTGYPEWFKKAETARRALLNGWDRDE
;
A
#
# COMPACT_ATOMS: atom_id res chain seq x y z
N MET A 1 -9.47 -0.20 -15.51
CA MET A 1 -10.77 -0.78 -15.08
C MET A 1 -11.78 0.34 -14.90
N LYS A 2 -13.05 0.16 -15.26
CA LYS A 2 -14.10 1.18 -15.04
C LYS A 2 -14.56 1.21 -13.57
N ARG A 3 -15.22 2.31 -13.16
CA ARG A 3 -15.74 2.48 -11.79
C ARG A 3 -16.55 1.29 -11.28
N LYS A 4 -17.45 0.74 -12.11
CA LYS A 4 -18.26 -0.44 -11.73
C LYS A 4 -17.38 -1.62 -11.27
N ALA A 5 -16.29 -1.87 -11.98
CA ALA A 5 -15.33 -2.91 -11.63
C ALA A 5 -14.58 -2.55 -10.35
N LEU A 6 -14.10 -1.30 -10.22
CA LEU A 6 -13.44 -0.82 -8.98
C LEU A 6 -14.32 -1.05 -7.74
N LEU A 7 -15.61 -0.66 -7.82
CA LEU A 7 -16.54 -0.83 -6.71
C LEU A 7 -16.81 -2.30 -6.40
N ALA A 8 -16.90 -3.16 -7.41
CA ALA A 8 -17.07 -4.60 -7.22
C ALA A 8 -15.84 -5.22 -6.54
N VAL A 9 -14.64 -4.90 -7.02
CA VAL A 9 -13.36 -5.44 -6.51
C VAL A 9 -13.08 -5.01 -5.06
N THR A 10 -13.49 -3.81 -4.68
CA THR A 10 -13.24 -3.25 -3.34
C THR A 10 -14.41 -3.42 -2.38
N GLY A 11 -15.58 -3.86 -2.86
CA GLY A 11 -16.82 -3.86 -2.09
C GLY A 11 -17.33 -2.45 -1.72
N CYS A 12 -16.76 -1.39 -2.30
CA CYS A 12 -17.18 -0.02 -2.02
C CYS A 12 -18.58 0.26 -2.58
N THR A 13 -19.51 0.69 -1.74
CA THR A 13 -20.85 1.07 -2.22
C THR A 13 -20.78 2.34 -3.08
N PRO A 14 -21.64 2.49 -4.11
CA PRO A 14 -21.68 3.71 -4.91
C PRO A 14 -21.86 4.98 -4.07
N LYS A 15 -22.70 4.92 -3.02
CA LYS A 15 -22.97 6.04 -2.11
C LYS A 15 -21.72 6.44 -1.31
N ALA A 16 -20.99 5.47 -0.76
CA ALA A 16 -19.75 5.74 -0.03
C ALA A 16 -18.69 6.34 -0.96
N PHE A 17 -18.56 5.81 -2.18
CA PHE A 17 -17.66 6.34 -3.18
C PHE A 17 -17.95 7.81 -3.53
N GLU A 18 -19.20 8.16 -3.78
CA GLU A 18 -19.60 9.56 -4.03
C GLU A 18 -19.26 10.46 -2.85
N MET A 19 -19.54 10.00 -1.62
CA MET A 19 -19.23 10.75 -0.41
C MET A 19 -17.72 11.01 -0.27
N TYR A 20 -16.88 10.00 -0.51
CA TYR A 20 -15.43 10.17 -0.46
C TYR A 20 -14.92 11.10 -1.57
N SER A 21 -15.47 10.98 -2.78
CA SER A 21 -15.14 11.85 -3.91
C SER A 21 -15.51 13.30 -3.63
N ALA A 22 -16.71 13.57 -3.13
CA ALA A 22 -17.18 14.92 -2.81
C ALA A 22 -16.35 15.60 -1.71
N ARG A 23 -15.71 14.81 -0.85
CA ARG A 23 -14.84 15.29 0.24
C ARG A 23 -13.36 15.38 -0.15
N GLY A 24 -12.99 15.10 -1.41
CA GLY A 24 -11.60 15.16 -1.88
C GLY A 24 -10.71 14.02 -1.38
N PHE A 25 -11.30 12.95 -0.84
CA PHE A 25 -10.57 11.73 -0.44
C PHE A 25 -10.29 10.81 -1.64
N LEU A 26 -10.92 11.09 -2.79
CA LEU A 26 -10.66 10.52 -4.13
C LEU A 26 -10.39 11.70 -5.10
N PRO A 27 -9.68 11.57 -6.25
CA PRO A 27 -9.24 10.35 -6.91
C PRO A 27 -7.77 9.97 -6.65
N PHE A 28 -7.50 8.67 -6.74
CA PHE A 28 -6.15 8.11 -6.78
C PHE A 28 -5.55 8.10 -8.21
N ILE A 29 -6.18 8.80 -9.15
CA ILE A 29 -5.85 8.76 -10.58
C ILE A 29 -4.79 9.83 -10.88
N ILE A 30 -3.72 9.43 -11.57
CA ILE A 30 -2.78 10.36 -12.21
C ILE A 30 -3.53 11.02 -13.37
N GLU A 31 -3.68 12.34 -13.31
CA GLU A 31 -4.35 13.18 -14.30
C GLU A 31 -3.62 13.18 -15.65
N GLU A 32 -3.63 12.08 -16.39
CA GLU A 32 -3.23 12.09 -17.79
C GLU A 32 -4.17 11.20 -18.61
N ARG A 33 -4.99 11.89 -19.42
CA ARG A 33 -5.83 11.38 -20.50
C ARG A 33 -7.26 10.99 -20.10
N ASN A 34 -8.17 11.75 -20.70
CA ASN A 34 -9.55 11.44 -20.98
C ASN A 34 -9.83 9.93 -20.96
N TRP A 35 -10.82 9.55 -20.13
CA TRP A 35 -11.36 8.21 -19.84
C TRP A 35 -10.73 7.57 -18.59
N SER A 36 -11.39 7.77 -17.45
CA SER A 36 -11.01 7.32 -16.10
C SER A 36 -10.99 5.79 -15.96
N ASP A 37 -9.89 5.19 -16.41
CA ASP A 37 -9.56 3.81 -16.11
C ASP A 37 -8.75 3.75 -14.81
N TYR A 38 -9.33 3.13 -13.80
CA TYR A 38 -8.66 2.82 -12.54
C TYR A 38 -7.67 1.66 -12.74
N THR A 39 -6.61 1.64 -11.93
CA THR A 39 -5.64 0.54 -11.88
C THR A 39 -5.94 -0.40 -10.71
N ILE A 40 -5.28 -1.56 -10.69
CA ILE A 40 -5.27 -2.45 -9.51
C ILE A 40 -4.67 -1.73 -8.29
N GLY A 41 -3.70 -0.85 -8.50
CA GLY A 41 -3.19 0.06 -7.47
C GLY A 41 -4.28 0.96 -6.89
N ASN A 42 -5.16 1.52 -7.72
CA ASN A 42 -6.29 2.31 -7.22
C ASN A 42 -7.31 1.48 -6.43
N ALA A 43 -7.53 0.22 -6.82
CA ALA A 43 -8.36 -0.70 -6.06
C ALA A 43 -7.75 -1.01 -4.70
N PHE A 44 -6.44 -1.22 -4.63
CA PHE A 44 -5.71 -1.37 -3.37
C PHE A 44 -5.81 -0.14 -2.48
N GLN A 45 -5.60 1.06 -3.02
CA GLN A 45 -5.71 2.30 -2.23
C GLN A 45 -7.13 2.51 -1.71
N LEU A 46 -8.15 2.25 -2.53
CA LEU A 46 -9.54 2.33 -2.08
C LEU A 46 -9.86 1.27 -1.00
N GLN A 47 -9.38 0.04 -1.15
CA GLN A 47 -9.55 -0.98 -0.12
C GLN A 47 -8.83 -0.61 1.18
N ALA A 48 -7.60 -0.10 1.09
CA ALA A 48 -6.85 0.40 2.25
C ALA A 48 -7.58 1.55 2.95
N LEU A 49 -8.21 2.46 2.20
CA LEU A 49 -9.03 3.53 2.77
C LEU A 49 -10.23 2.99 3.53
N LEU A 50 -10.93 2.00 2.97
CA LEU A 50 -12.09 1.38 3.62
C LEU A 50 -11.68 0.67 4.92
N ASP A 51 -10.63 -0.15 4.86
CA ASP A 51 -10.17 -0.90 6.03
C ASP A 51 -9.61 0.04 7.12
N ALA A 52 -8.97 1.14 6.73
CA ALA A 52 -8.45 2.13 7.67
C ALA A 52 -9.55 2.97 8.32
N ALA A 53 -10.63 3.27 7.60
CA ALA A 53 -11.74 4.07 8.09
C ALA A 53 -12.47 3.44 9.29
N ASP A 54 -12.33 2.13 9.49
CA ASP A 54 -12.85 1.43 10.66
C ASP A 54 -12.00 1.68 11.92
N GLY A 55 -10.72 2.04 11.76
CA GLY A 55 -9.76 2.24 12.84
C GLY A 55 -9.31 3.69 13.06
N THR A 56 -9.68 4.63 12.19
CA THR A 56 -9.24 6.03 12.26
C THR A 56 -10.20 6.98 11.53
N ASP A 57 -10.03 8.29 11.68
CA ASP A 57 -10.83 9.27 10.93
C ASP A 57 -10.53 9.23 9.42
N LEU A 58 -11.48 9.71 8.61
CA LEU A 58 -11.39 9.63 7.15
C LEU A 58 -10.18 10.37 6.56
N ALA A 59 -9.69 11.43 7.22
CA ALA A 59 -8.51 12.15 6.75
C ALA A 59 -7.25 11.28 6.95
N GLY A 60 -7.11 10.67 8.13
CA GLY A 60 -6.03 9.71 8.41
C GLY A 60 -6.07 8.49 7.49
N ALA A 61 -7.26 7.91 7.28
CA ALA A 61 -7.47 6.79 6.38
C ALA A 61 -7.09 7.15 4.92
N SER A 62 -7.50 8.34 4.47
CA SER A 62 -7.12 8.86 3.16
C SER A 62 -5.62 9.09 3.04
N THR A 63 -4.95 9.62 4.05
CA THR A 63 -3.50 9.84 4.04
C THR A 63 -2.75 8.52 3.93
N LEU A 64 -3.14 7.51 4.74
CA LEU A 64 -2.58 6.17 4.68
C LEU A 64 -2.73 5.57 3.28
N ALA A 65 -3.96 5.56 2.76
CA ALA A 65 -4.27 4.98 1.44
C ALA A 65 -3.51 5.66 0.29
N LYS A 66 -3.43 7.00 0.30
CA LYS A 66 -2.73 7.75 -0.76
C LYS A 66 -1.24 7.43 -0.79
N GLN A 67 -0.59 7.35 0.36
CA GLN A 67 0.87 7.13 0.46
C GLN A 67 1.28 5.65 0.45
N ALA A 68 0.34 4.72 0.63
CA ALA A 68 0.64 3.31 0.84
C ALA A 68 1.54 2.69 -0.24
N ILE A 69 1.22 2.89 -1.52
CA ILE A 69 2.01 2.32 -2.64
C ILE A 69 3.39 2.95 -2.70
N ASP A 70 3.48 4.28 -2.60
CA ASP A 70 4.75 5.00 -2.66
C ASP A 70 5.67 4.61 -1.50
N LYS A 71 5.11 4.38 -0.31
CA LYS A 71 5.87 3.94 0.86
C LYS A 71 6.32 2.49 0.78
N LEU A 72 5.60 1.64 0.05
CA LEU A 72 6.01 0.27 -0.19
C LEU A 72 7.14 0.19 -1.23
N TYR A 73 7.26 1.16 -2.15
CA TYR A 73 8.29 1.16 -3.18
C TYR A 73 9.71 1.01 -2.59
N PRO A 74 10.58 0.13 -3.16
CA PRO A 74 10.39 -0.60 -4.42
C PRO A 74 9.62 -1.92 -4.28
N LEU A 75 9.19 -2.30 -3.08
CA LEU A 75 8.37 -3.49 -2.89
C LEU A 75 6.95 -3.24 -3.42
N SER A 76 6.48 -4.12 -4.29
CA SER A 76 5.07 -4.13 -4.68
C SER A 76 4.30 -5.06 -3.73
N PRO A 77 3.15 -4.63 -3.15
CA PRO A 77 2.31 -5.53 -2.36
C PRO A 77 1.67 -6.65 -3.20
N PHE A 78 1.76 -6.56 -4.52
CA PHE A 78 1.30 -7.58 -5.47
C PHE A 78 2.41 -8.53 -5.93
N ALA A 79 3.67 -8.24 -5.58
CA ALA A 79 4.80 -9.11 -5.92
C ALA A 79 4.96 -10.23 -4.89
N TYR A 80 5.61 -11.31 -5.31
CA TYR A 80 6.00 -12.39 -4.40
C TYR A 80 7.06 -11.91 -3.41
N THR A 81 6.83 -12.11 -2.12
CA THR A 81 7.71 -11.66 -1.03
C THR A 81 8.36 -12.78 -0.23
N GLY A 82 8.32 -14.03 -0.70
CA GLY A 82 8.97 -15.15 0.00
C GLY A 82 8.37 -15.44 1.38
N ASP A 83 7.04 -15.47 1.46
CA ASP A 83 6.21 -15.64 2.66
C ASP A 83 6.15 -14.44 3.62
N GLU A 84 6.89 -13.37 3.36
CA GLU A 84 6.90 -12.18 4.21
C GLU A 84 5.64 -11.32 4.01
N GLU A 85 4.93 -11.06 5.10
CA GLU A 85 3.77 -10.16 5.09
C GLU A 85 4.22 -8.70 5.10
N LEU A 86 3.73 -7.91 4.14
CA LEU A 86 3.93 -6.47 4.08
C LEU A 86 2.78 -5.75 4.76
N PHE A 87 3.13 -4.67 5.43
CA PHE A 87 2.24 -3.82 6.20
C PHE A 87 2.38 -2.37 5.76
N ILE A 88 1.30 -1.62 5.96
CA ILE A 88 1.27 -0.16 5.92
C ILE A 88 0.78 0.33 7.27
N ALA A 89 1.38 1.40 7.79
CA ALA A 89 1.06 1.92 9.11
C ALA A 89 0.87 3.43 9.08
N LEU A 90 -0.24 3.90 9.65
CA LEU A 90 -0.46 5.30 9.97
C LEU A 90 0.00 5.57 11.40
N VAL A 91 1.04 6.36 11.54
CA VAL A 91 1.56 6.82 12.83
C VAL A 91 1.03 8.22 13.09
N ARG A 92 0.39 8.43 14.25
CA ARG A 92 0.09 9.77 14.77
C ARG A 92 1.05 10.08 15.89
N TYR A 93 1.57 11.29 15.89
CA TYR A 93 2.54 11.75 16.87
C TYR A 93 2.25 13.20 17.26
N ASP A 94 2.97 13.72 18.24
CA ASP A 94 3.09 15.17 18.49
C ASP A 94 4.41 15.50 19.18
N TRP A 95 4.73 16.78 19.26
CA TRP A 95 5.76 17.34 20.11
C TRP A 95 5.38 18.79 20.46
N ASP A 96 5.97 19.36 21.49
CA ASP A 96 5.48 20.60 22.11
C ASP A 96 5.62 21.83 21.21
N ASP A 97 6.63 21.84 20.34
CA ASP A 97 6.94 22.95 19.42
C ASP A 97 6.52 22.65 17.97
N ALA A 98 5.52 21.79 17.77
CA ALA A 98 5.02 21.48 16.43
C ALA A 98 4.47 22.74 15.74
N PRO A 99 4.89 23.06 14.49
CA PRO A 99 4.34 24.19 13.75
C PRO A 99 2.81 24.07 13.58
N GLU A 100 2.10 25.20 13.56
CA GLU A 100 0.64 25.23 13.47
C GLU A 100 0.08 24.51 12.22
N ASP A 101 0.81 24.57 11.10
CA ASP A 101 0.47 23.91 9.84
C ASP A 101 1.05 22.48 9.72
N TRP A 102 1.73 21.97 10.76
CA TRP A 102 2.33 20.65 10.69
C TRP A 102 1.29 19.54 10.83
N THR A 103 1.26 18.64 9.86
CA THR A 103 0.43 17.45 9.95
C THR A 103 1.17 16.38 10.77
N CYS A 104 0.76 16.16 12.02
CA CYS A 104 1.40 15.18 12.90
C CYS A 104 0.98 13.73 12.61
N THR A 105 1.07 13.35 11.33
CA THR A 105 0.82 11.99 10.84
C THR A 105 1.92 11.56 9.88
N TYR A 106 2.36 10.31 9.99
CA TYR A 106 3.38 9.74 9.11
C TYR A 106 2.94 8.36 8.63
N VAL A 107 3.28 8.01 7.39
CA VAL A 107 3.00 6.67 6.85
C VAL A 107 4.30 5.90 6.72
N LEU A 108 4.31 4.72 7.32
CA LEU A 108 5.39 3.73 7.24
C LEU A 108 4.91 2.51 6.45
N ALA A 109 5.84 1.80 5.83
CA ALA A 109 5.53 0.54 5.17
C ALA A 109 6.74 -0.41 5.14
N GLY A 110 6.47 -1.69 4.90
CA GLY A 110 7.46 -2.75 4.86
C GLY A 110 7.00 -3.97 5.66
N ARG A 111 7.92 -4.84 6.06
CA ARG A 111 7.60 -5.91 7.02
C ARG A 111 7.37 -5.32 8.40
N TRP A 112 6.87 -6.14 9.31
CA TRP A 112 6.68 -5.74 10.70
C TRP A 112 7.96 -5.19 11.35
N GLN A 113 9.09 -5.86 11.12
CA GLN A 113 10.39 -5.39 11.63
C GLN A 113 10.81 -4.06 11.00
N ASP A 114 10.58 -3.88 9.69
CA ASP A 114 10.95 -2.65 9.00
C ASP A 114 10.14 -1.45 9.53
N ILE A 115 8.85 -1.65 9.87
CA ILE A 115 8.02 -0.61 10.52
C ILE A 115 8.56 -0.27 11.90
N LYS A 116 8.94 -1.28 12.70
CA LYS A 116 9.51 -1.07 14.03
C LYS A 116 10.80 -0.25 13.96
N ASP A 117 11.72 -0.65 13.07
CA ASP A 117 13.00 0.04 12.87
C ASP A 117 12.80 1.48 12.37
N GLN A 118 11.81 1.72 11.51
CA GLN A 118 11.47 3.06 11.05
C GLN A 118 10.83 3.91 12.17
N LEU A 119 9.97 3.31 13.00
CA LEU A 119 9.34 4.00 14.13
C LEU A 119 10.37 4.49 15.15
N GLU A 120 11.39 3.66 15.44
CA GLU A 120 12.51 4.01 16.33
C GLU A 120 13.35 5.18 15.80
N LYS A 121 13.38 5.38 14.48
CA LYS A 121 14.10 6.47 13.81
C LYS A 121 13.30 7.75 13.64
N LEU A 122 11.98 7.74 13.88
CA LEU A 122 11.14 8.94 13.72
C LEU A 122 11.63 10.15 14.54
N PRO A 123 12.13 10.01 15.79
CA PRO A 123 12.66 11.16 16.52
C PRO A 123 13.87 11.82 15.84
N GLU A 124 14.72 11.03 15.17
CA GLU A 124 15.87 11.55 14.42
C GLU A 124 15.44 12.22 13.10
N MET A 125 14.34 11.75 12.50
CA MET A 125 13.83 12.27 11.23
C MET A 125 12.99 13.54 11.37
N ILE A 126 12.37 13.74 12.54
CA ILE A 126 11.36 14.79 12.75
C ILE A 126 11.79 15.70 13.90
N ASP A 127 11.73 15.19 15.14
CA ASP A 127 12.13 15.93 16.34
C ASP A 127 12.45 14.96 17.50
N PRO A 128 13.54 15.15 18.26
CA PRO A 128 13.93 14.23 19.35
C PRO A 128 12.87 14.08 20.45
N THR A 129 11.95 15.03 20.59
CA THR A 129 10.91 15.06 21.62
C THR A 129 9.57 14.49 21.14
N ILE A 130 9.52 13.90 19.94
CA ILE A 130 8.26 13.31 19.45
C ILE A 130 7.69 12.29 20.43
N ARG A 131 6.37 12.28 20.52
CA ARG A 131 5.59 11.29 21.26
C ARG A 131 4.64 10.64 20.29
N VAL A 132 4.81 9.34 20.07
CA VAL A 132 3.85 8.55 19.29
C VAL A 132 2.56 8.43 20.09
N ARG A 133 1.45 8.88 19.50
CA ARG A 133 0.10 8.84 20.10
C ARG A 133 -0.65 7.57 19.75
N SER A 134 -0.54 7.14 18.50
CA SER A 134 -1.21 5.94 18.02
C SER A 134 -0.55 5.41 16.76
N VAL A 135 -0.64 4.10 16.56
CA VAL A 135 -0.24 3.44 15.32
C VAL A 135 -1.40 2.56 14.86
N LEU A 136 -1.92 2.81 13.66
CA LEU A 136 -2.85 1.92 12.97
C LEU A 136 -2.07 1.15 11.90
N THR A 137 -2.07 -0.18 11.98
CA THR A 137 -1.39 -1.05 11.00
C THR A 137 -2.40 -1.87 10.22
N LEU A 138 -2.19 -1.99 8.91
CA LEU A 138 -2.96 -2.85 8.02
C LEU A 138 -2.00 -3.75 7.24
N SER A 139 -2.44 -4.98 6.97
CA SER A 139 -1.70 -5.90 6.10
C SER A 139 -1.91 -5.51 4.64
N ALA A 140 -0.87 -4.96 4.03
CA ALA A 140 -0.85 -4.66 2.61
C ALA A 140 -0.96 -5.93 1.77
N THR A 141 -0.31 -7.02 2.18
CA THR A 141 -0.40 -8.32 1.48
C THR A 141 -1.84 -8.85 1.48
N LYS A 142 -2.57 -8.80 2.59
CA LYS A 142 -3.97 -9.26 2.64
C LYS A 142 -4.89 -8.38 1.79
N ILE A 143 -4.70 -7.06 1.81
CA ILE A 143 -5.43 -6.13 0.95
C ILE A 143 -5.17 -6.47 -0.52
N ALA A 144 -3.91 -6.63 -0.91
CA ALA A 144 -3.53 -6.97 -2.28
C ALA A 144 -4.12 -8.33 -2.72
N HIS A 145 -4.01 -9.37 -1.89
CA HIS A 145 -4.59 -10.69 -2.19
C HIS A 145 -6.11 -10.63 -2.35
N LYS A 146 -6.80 -9.87 -1.50
CA LYS A 146 -8.25 -9.64 -1.64
C LYS A 146 -8.54 -8.98 -2.98
N VAL A 147 -7.89 -7.86 -3.27
CA VAL A 147 -8.10 -7.11 -4.52
C VAL A 147 -7.84 -7.96 -5.76
N LEU A 148 -6.75 -8.74 -5.79
CA LEU A 148 -6.44 -9.63 -6.90
C LEU A 148 -7.48 -10.74 -7.06
N ARG A 149 -7.91 -11.36 -5.95
CA ARG A 149 -8.94 -12.39 -5.97
C ARG A 149 -10.26 -11.84 -6.52
N GLU A 150 -10.74 -10.73 -5.98
CA GLU A 150 -12.02 -10.13 -6.43
C GLU A 150 -11.91 -9.62 -7.88
N ALA A 151 -10.75 -9.12 -8.31
CA ALA A 151 -10.52 -8.73 -9.71
C ALA A 151 -10.63 -9.93 -10.66
N ARG A 152 -10.02 -11.06 -10.29
CA ARG A 152 -10.11 -12.31 -11.03
C ARG A 152 -11.55 -12.83 -11.08
N ASP A 153 -12.24 -12.82 -9.94
CA ASP A 153 -13.62 -13.31 -9.84
C ASP A 153 -14.60 -12.41 -10.62
N PHE A 154 -14.29 -11.12 -10.77
CA PHE A 154 -15.01 -10.19 -11.66
C PHE A 154 -14.70 -10.40 -13.16
N GLY A 155 -13.70 -11.23 -13.50
CA GLY A 155 -13.28 -11.48 -14.87
C GLY A 155 -12.40 -10.38 -15.45
N LEU A 156 -11.70 -9.60 -14.62
CA LEU A 156 -10.65 -8.71 -15.10
C LEU A 156 -9.44 -9.56 -15.53
N PRO A 157 -8.78 -9.22 -16.65
CA PRO A 157 -7.54 -9.89 -17.00
C PRO A 157 -6.54 -9.69 -15.86
N GLU A 158 -5.81 -10.76 -15.54
CA GLU A 158 -4.58 -10.67 -14.78
C GLU A 158 -3.63 -9.84 -15.65
N GLY A 159 -3.68 -8.50 -15.50
CA GLY A 159 -2.65 -7.64 -16.06
C GLY A 159 -1.29 -8.14 -15.57
N GLU A 160 -0.22 -7.81 -16.29
CA GLU A 160 1.15 -8.19 -15.91
C GLU A 160 1.34 -7.94 -14.41
N VAL A 161 1.32 -9.01 -13.62
CA VAL A 161 1.72 -8.97 -12.22
C VAL A 161 3.11 -8.37 -12.27
N HIS A 162 3.27 -7.15 -11.72
CA HIS A 162 4.48 -6.35 -11.89
C HIS A 162 5.70 -7.23 -11.72
N SER A 163 6.36 -7.55 -12.83
CA SER A 163 7.51 -8.44 -12.82
C SER A 163 8.59 -7.75 -12.03
N VAL A 164 9.11 -8.44 -11.02
CA VAL A 164 10.26 -7.95 -10.26
C VAL A 164 11.41 -7.75 -11.27
N PRO A 165 11.98 -6.54 -11.40
CA PRO A 165 13.02 -6.24 -12.39
C PRO A 165 14.25 -7.11 -12.18
N GLU A 166 15.04 -7.35 -13.23
CA GLU A 166 16.29 -8.09 -13.10
C GLU A 166 17.26 -7.40 -12.13
N ASP A 167 17.38 -6.08 -12.28
CA ASP A 167 18.13 -5.21 -11.37
C ASP A 167 17.34 -5.00 -10.06
N LEU A 168 17.89 -5.52 -8.97
CA LEU A 168 17.33 -5.40 -7.63
C LEU A 168 17.95 -4.24 -6.84
N THR A 169 18.58 -3.28 -7.50
CA THR A 169 19.10 -2.07 -6.84
C THR A 169 17.97 -1.32 -6.11
N GLY A 170 18.24 -0.92 -4.86
CA GLY A 170 17.26 -0.26 -3.99
C GLY A 170 16.34 -1.19 -3.21
N TYR A 171 16.27 -2.49 -3.55
CA TYR A 171 15.49 -3.45 -2.78
C TYR A 171 16.18 -3.84 -1.46
N PRO A 172 15.41 -4.19 -0.41
CA PRO A 172 15.98 -4.74 0.83
C PRO A 172 16.72 -6.06 0.60
N GLU A 173 17.78 -6.31 1.38
CA GLU A 173 18.61 -7.51 1.26
C GLU A 173 17.83 -8.82 1.47
N TRP A 174 16.83 -8.82 2.36
CA TRP A 174 15.97 -9.98 2.59
C TRP A 174 15.19 -10.35 1.32
N PHE A 175 14.67 -9.34 0.62
CA PHE A 175 13.90 -9.52 -0.61
C PHE A 175 14.80 -9.99 -1.75
N LYS A 176 15.99 -9.39 -1.89
CA LYS A 176 16.98 -9.82 -2.89
C LYS A 176 17.30 -11.31 -2.78
N LYS A 177 17.54 -11.79 -1.55
CA LYS A 177 17.81 -13.21 -1.29
C LYS A 177 16.63 -14.11 -1.68
N ALA A 178 15.40 -13.73 -1.29
CA ALA A 178 14.20 -14.47 -1.62
C ALA A 178 13.95 -14.54 -3.13
N GLU A 179 14.08 -13.42 -3.85
CA GLU A 179 13.88 -13.36 -5.29
C GLU A 179 14.97 -14.12 -6.06
N THR A 180 16.22 -14.06 -5.61
CA THR A 180 17.33 -14.84 -6.20
C THR A 180 17.06 -16.34 -6.05
N ALA A 181 16.61 -16.79 -4.87
CA ALA A 181 16.26 -18.18 -4.62
C ALA A 181 15.06 -18.64 -5.49
N ARG A 182 14.03 -17.80 -5.63
CA ARG A 182 12.87 -18.08 -6.49
C ARG A 182 13.27 -18.24 -7.96
N ARG A 183 14.10 -17.34 -8.49
CA ARG A 183 14.61 -17.44 -9.87
C ARG A 183 15.46 -18.68 -10.09
N ALA A 184 16.29 -19.05 -9.11
CA ALA A 184 17.09 -20.28 -9.18
C ALA A 184 16.21 -21.55 -9.22
N LEU A 185 15.12 -21.58 -8.45
CA LEU A 185 14.15 -22.68 -8.49
C LEU A 185 13.45 -22.80 -9.84
N LEU A 186 12.97 -21.68 -10.40
CA LEU A 186 12.30 -21.66 -11.70
C LEU A 186 13.24 -22.13 -12.84
N ASN A 187 14.47 -21.63 -12.85
CA ASN A 187 15.47 -22.04 -13.85
C ASN A 187 15.93 -23.50 -13.68
N GLY A 188 15.75 -24.08 -12.49
CA GLY A 188 16.04 -25.49 -12.22
C GLY A 188 14.96 -26.43 -12.73
N TRP A 189 13.69 -25.99 -12.75
CA TRP A 189 12.57 -26.80 -13.24
C TRP A 189 12.57 -26.99 -14.76
N ASP A 190 13.05 -25.99 -15.52
CA ASP A 190 13.15 -26.07 -16.99
C ASP A 190 14.29 -27.00 -17.50
N ARG A 191 15.06 -27.63 -16.60
CA ARG A 191 16.23 -28.47 -16.96
C ARG A 191 16.04 -29.96 -16.75
N ASP A 192 14.92 -30.38 -16.15
CA ASP A 192 14.63 -31.78 -15.84
C ASP A 192 13.53 -32.40 -16.76
N GLU A 193 13.17 -31.72 -17.87
CA GLU A 193 12.39 -32.27 -19.00
C GLU A 193 13.28 -32.61 -20.21
#